data_AF-A0A060X1G2-F1
#
_entry.id   AF-A0A060X1G2-F1
#
_cell.length_a   1.000
_cell.length_b   1.000
_cell.length_c   1.000
_cell.angle_alpha   90.00
_cell.angle_beta   90.00
_cell.angle_gamma   90.00
#
_symmetry.space_group_name_H-M   'P 1'
#
loop_
_entity.id
_entity.type
_entity.pdbx_description
1 polymer ?
#
loop_
_entity_poly.entity_id
_entity_poly.type
_entity_poly.pdbx_seq_one_letter_code
_entity_poly.pdbx_strand_id
1 'polypeptide(L)'
;MTVLQEPVQAAVWHALNHYAYRDAVFLAERLYAEVHSEEALFLLATCYYRSGKAYKAYRLLKGHSCTTPQCKYLLAKCCVELSKLAEGEQILTGGVLNKQKSQEDIVTEFGDSACFTLSLLGQIYCKTDRLAKGSECYQKSLSMNPFLWSPFESLCQIGDRPDPEQIFRLTSLQCFSGGSGAPSLLPISPAHTPSHNMPHRQVDTVLMETPQDTLVRPFDSPSLSSFKPSIPVIHVFLQPGLALFTMMACIALVPR
;
A
#
# COMPACT_ATOMS: atom_id res chain seq x y z
N MET A 1 -28.06 -16.79 -15.99
CA MET A 1 -26.96 -16.92 -16.97
C MET A 1 -25.65 -16.58 -16.27
N THR A 2 -25.21 -17.39 -15.29
CA THR A 2 -24.10 -17.06 -14.36
C THR A 2 -22.74 -17.66 -14.76
N VAL A 3 -22.73 -18.58 -15.72
CA VAL A 3 -21.55 -19.41 -16.07
C VAL A 3 -20.40 -18.61 -16.72
N LEU A 4 -20.66 -17.40 -17.21
CA LEU A 4 -19.66 -16.58 -17.91
C LEU A 4 -19.11 -15.39 -17.11
N GLN A 5 -19.60 -15.13 -15.90
CA GLN A 5 -19.18 -13.96 -15.12
C GLN A 5 -17.71 -14.07 -14.66
N GLU A 6 -17.34 -15.21 -14.07
CA GLU A 6 -15.99 -15.47 -13.56
C GLU A 6 -14.89 -15.39 -14.63
N PRO A 7 -15.01 -16.05 -15.81
CA PRO A 7 -13.96 -15.96 -16.83
C PRO A 7 -13.83 -14.54 -17.39
N VAL A 8 -14.92 -13.77 -17.48
CA VAL A 8 -14.86 -12.38 -17.95
C VAL A 8 -14.18 -11.49 -16.91
N GLN A 9 -14.51 -11.62 -15.62
CA GLN A 9 -13.81 -10.89 -14.56
C GLN A 9 -12.30 -11.21 -14.54
N ALA A 10 -11.94 -12.48 -14.71
CA ALA A 10 -10.53 -12.90 -14.79
C ALA A 10 -9.82 -12.27 -16.00
N ALA A 11 -10.47 -12.22 -17.17
CA ALA A 11 -9.93 -11.56 -18.36
C ALA A 11 -9.75 -10.05 -18.16
N VAL A 12 -10.69 -9.38 -17.48
CA VAL A 12 -10.56 -7.96 -17.12
C VAL A 12 -9.34 -7.73 -16.22
N TRP A 13 -9.17 -8.52 -15.17
CA TRP A 13 -8.00 -8.41 -14.28
C TRP A 13 -6.69 -8.72 -15.00
N HIS A 14 -6.68 -9.72 -15.89
CA HIS A 14 -5.53 -10.04 -16.72
C HIS A 14 -5.13 -8.84 -17.61
N ALA A 15 -6.09 -8.21 -18.28
CA ALA A 15 -5.86 -7.00 -19.07
C ALA A 15 -5.36 -5.83 -18.21
N LEU A 16 -5.92 -5.62 -17.01
CA LEU A 16 -5.47 -4.59 -16.07
C LEU A 16 -4.01 -4.79 -15.61
N ASN A 17 -3.59 -6.04 -15.39
CA ASN A 17 -2.23 -6.36 -14.97
C ASN A 17 -1.20 -6.18 -16.09
N HIS A 18 -1.64 -6.16 -17.35
CA HIS A 18 -0.82 -5.85 -18.52
C HIS A 18 -1.03 -4.42 -19.05
N TYR A 19 -1.68 -3.55 -18.27
CA TYR A 19 -1.94 -2.15 -18.63
C TYR A 19 -2.77 -1.97 -19.91
N ALA A 20 -3.48 -3.01 -20.36
CA ALA A 20 -4.36 -3.00 -21.52
C ALA A 20 -5.72 -2.37 -21.17
N TYR A 21 -5.69 -1.08 -20.80
CA TYR A 21 -6.84 -0.40 -20.21
C TYR A 21 -8.05 -0.28 -21.14
N ARG A 22 -7.84 -0.16 -22.46
CA ARG A 22 -8.95 -0.05 -23.42
C ARG A 22 -9.76 -1.33 -23.44
N ASP A 23 -9.09 -2.47 -23.45
CA ASP A 23 -9.70 -3.80 -23.46
C ASP A 23 -10.37 -4.10 -22.12
N ALA A 24 -9.68 -3.82 -21.00
CA ALA A 24 -10.24 -4.00 -19.66
C ALA A 24 -11.52 -3.19 -19.45
N VAL A 25 -11.52 -1.90 -19.85
CA VAL A 25 -12.71 -1.04 -19.74
C VAL A 25 -13.84 -1.56 -20.62
N PHE A 26 -13.57 -1.93 -21.88
CA PHE A 26 -14.61 -2.44 -22.77
C PHE A 26 -15.28 -3.69 -22.21
N LEU A 27 -14.48 -4.67 -21.75
CA LEU A 27 -14.98 -5.90 -21.15
C LEU A 27 -15.78 -5.62 -19.87
N ALA A 28 -15.29 -4.73 -19.00
CA ALA A 28 -15.99 -4.36 -17.77
C ALA A 28 -17.31 -3.62 -18.03
N GLU A 29 -17.38 -2.76 -19.06
CA GLU A 29 -18.63 -2.09 -19.47
C GLU A 29 -19.67 -3.10 -19.95
N ARG A 30 -19.27 -4.10 -20.74
CA ARG A 30 -20.17 -5.17 -21.18
C ARG A 30 -20.62 -6.05 -20.01
N LEU A 31 -19.70 -6.42 -19.12
CA LEU A 31 -20.03 -7.19 -17.93
C LEU A 31 -21.03 -6.48 -17.03
N TYR A 32 -20.82 -5.18 -16.77
CA TYR A 32 -21.71 -4.41 -15.93
C TYR A 32 -23.09 -4.22 -16.57
N ALA A 33 -23.14 -3.96 -17.88
CA ALA A 33 -24.40 -3.86 -18.63
C ALA A 33 -25.19 -5.17 -18.70
N GLU A 34 -24.54 -6.32 -18.52
CA GLU A 34 -25.21 -7.62 -18.49
C GLU A 34 -25.69 -7.96 -17.07
N VAL A 35 -24.79 -7.91 -16.09
CA VAL A 35 -25.04 -8.47 -14.74
C VAL A 35 -25.61 -7.43 -13.76
N HIS A 36 -25.26 -6.15 -13.92
CA HIS A 36 -25.67 -5.06 -13.03
C HIS A 36 -25.40 -5.29 -11.52
N SER A 37 -24.38 -6.08 -11.17
CA SER A 37 -23.99 -6.33 -9.78
C SER A 37 -23.06 -5.24 -9.22
N GLU A 38 -23.02 -5.08 -7.89
CA GLU A 38 -22.07 -4.17 -7.22
C GLU A 38 -20.60 -4.58 -7.46
N GLU A 39 -20.32 -5.88 -7.63
CA GLU A 39 -18.99 -6.38 -7.98
C GLU A 39 -18.57 -5.93 -9.38
N ALA A 40 -19.46 -6.05 -10.37
CA ALA A 40 -19.20 -5.59 -11.73
C ALA A 40 -19.08 -4.05 -11.78
N LEU A 41 -19.87 -3.34 -10.98
CA LEU A 41 -19.76 -1.88 -10.80
C LEU A 41 -18.37 -1.49 -10.26
N PHE A 42 -17.92 -2.15 -9.19
CA PHE A 42 -16.62 -1.93 -8.60
C PHE A 42 -15.48 -2.21 -9.59
N LEU A 43 -15.58 -3.31 -10.35
CA LEU A 43 -14.58 -3.69 -11.35
C LEU A 43 -14.50 -2.67 -12.49
N LEU A 44 -15.64 -2.18 -12.99
CA LEU A 44 -15.68 -1.13 -14.00
C LEU A 44 -15.11 0.20 -13.48
N ALA A 45 -15.48 0.60 -12.27
CA ALA A 45 -14.93 1.79 -11.63
C ALA A 45 -13.41 1.67 -11.46
N THR A 46 -12.92 0.49 -11.07
CA THR A 46 -11.49 0.18 -10.96
C THR A 46 -10.78 0.33 -12.31
N CYS A 47 -11.39 -0.16 -13.40
CA CYS A 47 -10.84 0.02 -14.75
C CYS A 47 -10.73 1.49 -15.14
N TYR A 48 -11.77 2.29 -14.89
CA TYR A 48 -11.72 3.73 -15.14
C TYR A 48 -10.64 4.42 -14.31
N TYR A 49 -10.56 4.12 -13.02
CA TYR A 49 -9.56 4.69 -12.11
C TYR A 49 -8.14 4.34 -12.56
N ARG A 50 -7.83 3.06 -12.78
CA ARG A 50 -6.50 2.60 -13.25
C ARG A 50 -6.12 3.14 -14.63
N SER A 51 -7.09 3.50 -15.48
CA SER A 51 -6.85 4.16 -16.77
C SER A 51 -6.54 5.67 -16.66
N GLY A 52 -6.39 6.20 -15.44
CA GLY A 52 -6.12 7.62 -15.19
C GLY A 52 -7.36 8.52 -15.26
N LYS A 53 -8.56 7.94 -15.28
CA LYS A 53 -9.83 8.67 -15.46
C LYS A 53 -10.65 8.69 -14.17
N ALA A 54 -10.06 9.21 -13.08
CA ALA A 54 -10.68 9.27 -11.77
C ALA A 54 -12.08 9.93 -11.78
N TYR A 55 -12.27 10.98 -12.59
CA TYR A 55 -13.58 11.63 -12.76
C TYR A 55 -14.68 10.68 -13.28
N LYS A 56 -14.35 9.76 -14.20
CA LYS A 56 -15.31 8.76 -14.69
C LYS A 56 -15.70 7.77 -13.61
N ALA A 57 -14.70 7.26 -12.87
CA ALA A 57 -14.92 6.36 -11.74
C ALA A 57 -15.79 7.03 -10.67
N TYR A 58 -15.47 8.28 -10.30
CA TYR A 58 -16.27 9.09 -9.38
C TYR A 58 -17.72 9.23 -9.83
N ARG A 59 -17.97 9.64 -11.08
CA ARG A 59 -19.35 9.83 -11.57
C ARG A 59 -20.13 8.52 -11.61
N LEU A 60 -19.48 7.45 -12.05
CA LEU A 60 -20.08 6.12 -12.07
C LEU A 60 -20.49 5.69 -10.67
N LEU A 61 -19.55 5.71 -9.71
CA LEU A 61 -19.80 5.30 -8.34
C LEU A 61 -20.78 6.23 -7.62
N LYS A 62 -20.72 7.54 -7.83
CA LYS A 62 -21.65 8.50 -7.21
C LYS A 62 -23.08 8.39 -7.75
N GLY A 63 -23.24 8.01 -9.02
CA GLY A 63 -24.55 7.78 -9.63
C GLY A 63 -25.26 6.52 -9.10
N HIS A 64 -24.52 5.64 -8.43
CA HIS A 64 -25.05 4.41 -7.83
C HIS A 64 -24.93 4.48 -6.31
N SER A 65 -25.93 4.04 -5.57
CA SER A 65 -25.85 4.01 -4.10
C SER A 65 -24.89 2.92 -3.66
N CYS A 66 -23.59 3.24 -3.58
CA CYS A 66 -22.54 2.29 -3.23
C CYS A 66 -22.64 1.84 -1.76
N THR A 67 -22.91 0.56 -1.52
CA THR A 67 -23.02 0.04 -0.15
C THR A 67 -21.76 -0.70 0.31
N THR A 68 -21.03 -1.30 -0.63
CA THR A 68 -19.84 -2.11 -0.32
C THR A 68 -18.64 -1.27 0.13
N PRO A 69 -17.80 -1.79 1.04
CA PRO A 69 -16.58 -1.11 1.49
C PRO A 69 -15.61 -0.80 0.34
N GLN A 70 -15.48 -1.70 -0.65
CA GLN A 70 -14.57 -1.50 -1.78
C GLN A 70 -15.00 -0.31 -2.66
N CYS A 71 -16.30 -0.19 -2.94
CA CYS A 71 -16.85 0.96 -3.68
C CYS A 71 -16.70 2.26 -2.89
N LYS A 72 -16.97 2.26 -1.58
CA LYS A 72 -16.80 3.45 -0.73
C LYS A 72 -15.35 3.93 -0.70
N TYR A 73 -14.40 3.01 -0.51
CA TYR A 73 -12.98 3.33 -0.53
C TYR A 73 -12.56 3.95 -1.87
N LEU A 74 -12.92 3.31 -3.00
CA LEU A 74 -12.56 3.80 -4.32
C LEU A 74 -13.21 5.17 -4.63
N LEU A 75 -14.47 5.37 -4.25
CA LEU A 75 -15.14 6.65 -4.40
C LEU A 75 -14.46 7.75 -3.58
N ALA A 76 -14.14 7.48 -2.31
CA ALA A 76 -13.41 8.40 -1.45
C ALA A 76 -12.01 8.71 -2.01
N LYS A 77 -11.31 7.71 -2.56
CA LYS A 77 -10.02 7.90 -3.23
C LYS A 77 -10.13 8.84 -4.42
N CYS A 78 -11.16 8.66 -5.25
CA CYS A 78 -11.45 9.59 -6.35
C CYS A 78 -11.78 11.00 -5.83
N CYS A 79 -12.50 11.12 -4.71
CA CYS A 79 -12.78 12.43 -4.10
C CYS A 79 -11.49 13.15 -3.70
N VAL A 80 -10.51 12.45 -3.12
CA VAL A 80 -9.21 13.05 -2.74
C VAL A 80 -8.42 13.53 -3.97
N GLU A 81 -8.42 12.77 -5.06
CA GLU A 81 -7.76 13.18 -6.32
C GLU A 81 -8.44 14.36 -7.00
N LEU A 82 -9.75 14.48 -6.86
CA LEU A 82 -10.54 15.58 -7.40
C LEU A 82 -10.64 16.76 -6.42
N SER A 83 -9.86 16.77 -5.34
CA SER A 83 -9.88 17.79 -4.27
C SER A 83 -11.24 18.00 -3.58
N LYS A 84 -12.12 17.00 -3.64
CA LYS A 84 -13.44 16.96 -2.97
C LYS A 84 -13.31 16.39 -1.56
N LEU A 85 -12.46 17.00 -0.73
CA LEU A 85 -12.05 16.43 0.57
C LEU A 85 -13.21 16.20 1.54
N ALA A 86 -14.13 17.17 1.67
CA ALA A 86 -15.29 17.05 2.55
C ALA A 86 -16.24 15.91 2.15
N GLU A 87 -16.42 15.69 0.84
CA GLU A 87 -17.22 14.58 0.33
C GLU A 87 -16.52 13.24 0.61
N GLY A 88 -15.20 13.17 0.38
CA GLY A 88 -14.39 12.00 0.70
C GLY A 88 -14.49 11.59 2.17
N GLU A 89 -14.40 12.55 3.09
CA GLU A 89 -14.59 12.32 4.53
C GLU A 89 -15.98 11.74 4.81
N GLN A 90 -17.05 12.39 4.30
CA GLN A 90 -18.42 11.95 4.53
C GLN A 90 -18.69 10.51 4.05
N ILE A 91 -18.06 10.09 2.95
CA ILE A 91 -18.17 8.71 2.46
C ILE A 91 -17.56 7.71 3.46
N LEU A 92 -16.42 8.05 4.06
CA LEU A 92 -15.68 7.16 4.98
C LEU A 92 -16.26 7.17 6.39
N THR A 93 -16.52 8.35 6.97
CA THR A 93 -16.94 8.51 8.37
C THR A 93 -18.45 8.51 8.56
N GLY A 94 -19.22 8.55 7.46
CA GLY A 94 -20.66 8.83 7.48
C GLY A 94 -20.95 10.33 7.36
N GLY A 95 -22.13 10.65 6.83
CA GLY A 95 -22.59 12.03 6.63
C GLY A 95 -23.13 12.69 7.91
N VAL A 96 -23.42 13.99 7.82
CA VAL A 96 -23.86 14.86 8.94
C VAL A 96 -25.12 14.36 9.66
N LEU A 97 -25.99 13.62 8.97
CA LEU A 97 -27.23 13.07 9.53
C LEU A 97 -27.05 11.71 10.22
N ASN A 98 -25.94 11.02 9.95
CA ASN A 98 -25.61 9.75 10.58
C ASN A 98 -24.63 10.00 11.73
N LYS A 99 -24.65 9.12 12.74
CA LYS A 99 -23.62 9.14 13.79
C LYS A 99 -22.24 9.04 13.13
N GLN A 100 -21.34 9.97 13.45
CA GLN A 100 -19.94 9.86 13.02
C GLN A 100 -19.38 8.53 13.50
N LYS A 101 -18.85 7.75 12.55
CA LYS A 101 -18.23 6.45 12.83
C LYS A 101 -16.96 6.64 13.66
N SER A 102 -16.79 5.80 14.68
CA SER A 102 -15.50 5.71 15.37
C SER A 102 -14.45 5.04 14.46
N GLN A 103 -13.19 5.04 14.89
CA GLN A 103 -12.15 4.29 14.17
C GLN A 103 -12.44 2.78 14.20
N GLU A 104 -13.02 2.27 15.28
CA GLU A 104 -13.43 0.87 15.45
C GLU A 104 -14.57 0.49 14.49
N ASP A 105 -15.52 1.40 14.29
CA ASP A 105 -16.61 1.21 13.31
C ASP A 105 -16.03 1.12 11.88
N ILE A 106 -15.06 1.98 11.55
CA ILE A 106 -14.36 1.95 10.25
C ILE A 106 -13.59 0.64 10.09
N VAL A 107 -12.89 0.19 11.13
CA VAL A 107 -12.17 -1.10 11.11
C VAL A 107 -13.13 -2.26 10.85
N THR A 108 -14.28 -2.25 11.52
CA THR A 108 -15.30 -3.30 11.37
C THR A 108 -15.93 -3.30 9.97
N GLU A 109 -16.23 -2.13 9.42
CA GLU A 109 -16.85 -2.01 8.10
C GLU A 109 -15.90 -2.34 6.95
N PHE A 110 -14.65 -1.88 7.02
CA PHE A 110 -13.69 -2.02 5.91
C PHE A 110 -12.79 -3.25 6.02
N GLY A 111 -12.78 -3.95 7.17
CA GLY A 111 -12.03 -5.19 7.38
C GLY A 111 -10.56 -5.05 6.98
N ASP A 112 -10.09 -5.91 6.07
CA ASP A 112 -8.71 -5.92 5.60
C ASP A 112 -8.28 -4.61 4.92
N SER A 113 -9.23 -3.87 4.35
CA SER A 113 -8.99 -2.58 3.69
C SER A 113 -8.99 -1.39 4.66
N ALA A 114 -9.24 -1.63 5.95
CA ALA A 114 -9.33 -0.56 6.95
C ALA A 114 -8.00 0.20 7.12
N CYS A 115 -6.85 -0.48 7.04
CA CYS A 115 -5.55 0.18 7.14
C CYS A 115 -5.37 1.26 6.05
N PHE A 116 -5.73 0.96 4.80
CA PHE A 116 -5.70 1.92 3.69
C PHE A 116 -6.76 3.02 3.84
N THR A 117 -7.94 2.66 4.35
CA THR A 117 -9.04 3.60 4.58
C THR A 117 -8.69 4.64 5.65
N LEU A 118 -8.10 4.21 6.76
CA LEU A 118 -7.62 5.09 7.82
C LEU A 118 -6.46 5.97 7.35
N SER A 119 -5.53 5.43 6.54
CA SER A 119 -4.48 6.24 5.92
C SER A 119 -5.05 7.34 5.01
N LEU A 120 -6.05 7.01 4.19
CA LEU A 120 -6.72 7.98 3.33
C LEU A 120 -7.47 9.04 4.14
N LEU A 121 -8.12 8.64 5.24
CA LEU A 121 -8.79 9.56 6.16
C LEU A 121 -7.78 10.48 6.87
N GLY A 122 -6.63 9.94 7.27
CA GLY A 122 -5.51 10.72 7.80
C GLY A 122 -5.04 11.79 6.81
N GLN A 123 -4.91 11.42 5.52
CA GLN A 123 -4.57 12.36 4.46
C GLN A 123 -5.62 13.47 4.31
N ILE A 124 -6.91 13.13 4.39
CA ILE A 124 -8.00 14.12 4.34
C ILE A 124 -7.93 15.07 5.54
N TYR A 125 -7.73 14.55 6.75
CA TYR A 125 -7.59 15.37 7.95
C TYR A 125 -6.39 16.30 7.88
N CYS A 126 -5.22 15.82 7.43
CA CYS A 126 -4.04 16.66 7.25
C CYS A 126 -4.27 17.76 6.21
N LYS A 127 -4.89 17.45 5.06
CA LYS A 127 -5.22 18.44 4.02
C LYS A 127 -6.33 19.43 4.43
N THR A 128 -7.01 19.19 5.54
CA THR A 128 -8.04 20.07 6.10
C THR A 128 -7.62 20.67 7.44
N ASP A 129 -6.30 20.77 7.68
CA ASP A 129 -5.66 21.39 8.85
C ASP A 129 -6.04 20.76 10.20
N ARG A 130 -6.56 19.52 10.20
CA ARG A 130 -6.91 18.74 11.40
C ARG A 130 -5.81 17.74 11.74
N LEU A 131 -4.59 18.23 11.93
CA LEU A 131 -3.38 17.40 12.06
C LEU A 131 -3.46 16.35 13.18
N ALA A 132 -4.01 16.71 14.35
CA ALA A 132 -4.15 15.78 15.47
C ALA A 132 -4.98 14.54 15.11
N LYS A 133 -6.14 14.75 14.47
CA LYS A 133 -6.98 13.64 13.97
C LYS A 133 -6.28 12.86 12.85
N GLY A 134 -5.54 13.55 12.00
CA GLY A 134 -4.73 12.94 10.95
C GLY A 134 -3.70 11.96 11.52
N SER A 135 -2.97 12.40 12.55
CA SER A 135 -2.00 11.59 13.28
C SER A 135 -2.64 10.33 13.87
N GLU A 136 -3.74 10.48 14.61
CA GLU A 136 -4.46 9.34 15.20
C GLU A 136 -4.85 8.30 14.15
N CYS A 137 -5.34 8.74 12.98
CA CYS A 137 -5.68 7.84 11.89
C CYS A 137 -4.46 7.14 11.29
N TYR A 138 -3.33 7.84 11.12
CA TYR A 138 -2.10 7.22 10.63
C TYR A 138 -1.51 6.22 11.61
N GLN A 139 -1.49 6.54 12.91
CA GLN A 139 -1.05 5.60 13.95
C GLN A 139 -1.92 4.35 13.97
N LYS A 140 -3.25 4.51 13.89
CA LYS A 140 -4.17 3.37 13.81
C LYS A 140 -3.91 2.54 12.54
N SER A 141 -3.73 3.19 11.39
CA SER A 141 -3.39 2.51 10.13
C SER A 141 -2.13 1.65 10.25
N LEU A 142 -1.06 2.19 10.85
CA LEU A 142 0.21 1.48 11.09
C LEU A 142 0.09 0.35 12.09
N SER A 143 -0.75 0.51 13.13
CA SER A 143 -1.00 -0.57 14.10
C SER A 143 -1.65 -1.80 13.47
N MET A 144 -2.37 -1.62 12.35
CA MET A 144 -3.02 -2.70 11.61
C MET A 144 -2.10 -3.28 10.53
N ASN A 145 -1.38 -2.41 9.82
CA ASN A 145 -0.49 -2.80 8.75
C ASN A 145 0.85 -2.07 8.90
N PRO A 146 1.88 -2.72 9.49
CA PRO A 146 3.19 -2.12 9.68
C PRO A 146 3.94 -1.92 8.36
N PHE A 147 3.49 -2.46 7.23
CA PHE A 147 4.17 -2.30 5.94
C PHE A 147 3.84 -1.00 5.21
N LEU A 148 2.94 -0.18 5.75
CA LEU A 148 2.57 1.09 5.14
C LEU A 148 3.61 2.16 5.46
N TRP A 149 4.48 2.48 4.50
CA TRP A 149 5.45 3.57 4.64
C TRP A 149 4.78 4.96 4.68
N SER A 150 3.78 5.20 3.81
CA SER A 150 3.23 6.54 3.64
C SER A 150 2.56 7.16 4.88
N PRO A 151 1.83 6.42 5.75
CA PRO A 151 1.39 6.95 7.03
C PRO A 151 2.56 7.34 7.95
N PHE A 152 3.60 6.51 8.03
CA PHE A 152 4.78 6.78 8.87
C PHE A 152 5.52 8.03 8.40
N GLU A 153 5.78 8.14 7.09
CA GLU A 153 6.36 9.33 6.48
C GLU A 153 5.51 10.58 6.76
N SER A 154 4.20 10.47 6.63
CA SER A 154 3.27 11.59 6.88
C SER A 154 3.31 12.03 8.35
N LEU A 155 3.40 11.09 9.30
CA LEU A 155 3.57 11.39 10.73
C LEU A 155 4.85 12.19 10.99
N CYS A 156 5.97 11.77 10.41
CA CYS A 156 7.23 12.52 10.54
C CYS A 156 7.12 13.93 9.95
N GLN A 157 6.44 14.09 8.81
CA GLN A 157 6.27 15.38 8.14
C GLN A 157 5.39 16.36 8.93
N ILE A 158 4.37 15.88 9.65
CA ILE A 158 3.52 16.73 10.51
C ILE A 158 4.19 17.08 11.85
N GLY A 159 5.37 16.51 12.13
CA GLY A 159 6.17 16.80 13.34
C GLY A 159 6.06 15.76 14.45
N ASP A 160 5.31 14.68 14.24
CA ASP A 160 5.30 13.56 15.20
C ASP A 160 6.61 12.79 15.15
N ARG A 161 6.90 12.08 16.25
CA ARG A 161 8.10 11.24 16.40
C ARG A 161 7.71 9.80 16.71
N PRO A 162 7.08 9.10 15.74
CA PRO A 162 6.75 7.69 15.89
C PRO A 162 8.03 6.85 16.10
N ASP A 163 8.02 5.94 17.07
CA ASP A 163 9.13 5.01 17.30
C ASP A 163 9.16 3.94 16.18
N PRO A 164 10.17 3.94 15.28
CA PRO A 164 10.23 2.98 14.18
C PRO A 164 10.32 1.54 14.67
N GLU A 165 11.03 1.31 15.78
CA GLU A 165 11.24 -0.04 16.31
C GLU A 165 9.97 -0.65 16.90
N GLN A 166 9.00 0.18 17.30
CA GLN A 166 7.71 -0.27 17.79
C GLN A 166 6.71 -0.49 16.65
N ILE A 167 6.71 0.40 15.66
CA ILE A 167 5.73 0.36 14.57
C ILE A 167 5.98 -0.81 13.64
N PHE A 168 7.24 -1.07 13.27
CA PHE A 168 7.58 -2.11 12.31
C PHE A 168 7.71 -3.51 12.95
N ARG A 169 7.14 -3.73 14.15
CA ARG A 169 7.13 -5.05 14.80
C ARG A 169 6.10 -5.99 14.15
N LEU A 170 6.57 -7.15 13.72
CA LEU A 170 5.78 -8.23 13.11
C LEU A 170 4.70 -8.84 14.01
N THR A 171 4.71 -8.55 15.32
CA THR A 171 3.67 -9.04 16.24
C THR A 171 2.29 -8.43 15.94
N SER A 172 2.23 -7.35 15.16
CA SER A 172 1.00 -6.60 14.85
C SER A 172 0.28 -7.06 13.57
N LEU A 173 0.63 -8.22 12.99
CA LEU A 173 0.01 -8.71 11.75
C LEU A 173 -1.43 -9.23 11.97
N GLN A 174 -2.37 -8.32 12.21
CA GLN A 174 -3.79 -8.65 12.31
C GLN A 174 -4.45 -8.87 10.93
N CYS A 175 -3.91 -8.26 9.87
CA CYS A 175 -4.51 -8.27 8.52
C CYS A 175 -4.24 -9.53 7.67
N PHE A 176 -3.33 -10.44 8.05
CA PHE A 176 -2.94 -11.58 7.20
C PHE A 176 -3.42 -12.95 7.67
N SER A 177 -4.25 -13.03 8.72
CA SER A 177 -4.72 -14.31 9.28
C SER A 177 -5.86 -14.98 8.51
N GLY A 178 -6.37 -14.37 7.44
CA GLY A 178 -7.49 -14.90 6.64
C GLY A 178 -7.08 -15.44 5.27
N GLY A 179 -6.45 -16.61 5.22
CA GLY A 179 -6.15 -17.26 3.94
C GLY A 179 -5.41 -18.59 4.10
N SER A 180 -6.13 -19.69 3.93
CA SER A 180 -5.64 -21.07 3.99
C SER A 180 -4.39 -21.29 3.11
N GLY A 181 -3.30 -21.74 3.72
CA GLY A 181 -2.14 -22.32 3.03
C GLY A 181 -0.82 -21.58 3.18
N ALA A 182 -0.31 -21.41 4.41
CA ALA A 182 1.12 -21.17 4.65
C ALA A 182 1.63 -22.11 5.75
N PRO A 183 2.81 -22.73 5.60
CA PRO A 183 3.33 -23.66 6.60
C PRO A 183 3.66 -22.88 7.88
N SER A 184 3.21 -23.40 9.01
CA SER A 184 3.44 -22.85 10.34
C SER A 184 4.90 -22.48 10.55
N LEU A 185 5.19 -21.17 10.62
CA LEU A 185 6.47 -20.67 11.10
C LEU A 185 6.50 -20.83 12.63
N LEU A 186 6.77 -22.06 13.09
CA LEU A 186 7.15 -22.28 14.48
C LEU A 186 8.63 -21.90 14.64
N PRO A 187 9.01 -21.25 15.75
CA PRO A 187 10.41 -20.97 16.03
C PRO A 187 11.14 -22.28 16.38
N ILE A 188 12.11 -22.67 15.57
CA ILE A 188 13.04 -23.76 15.89
C ILE A 188 14.03 -23.23 16.93
N SER A 189 13.92 -23.70 18.16
CA SER A 189 14.92 -23.49 19.22
C SER A 189 16.25 -24.18 18.87
N PRO A 190 17.41 -23.64 19.29
CA PRO A 190 18.70 -24.17 18.93
C PRO A 190 19.07 -25.36 19.81
N ALA A 191 19.25 -26.54 19.23
CA ALA A 191 19.85 -27.69 19.91
C ALA A 191 21.01 -28.25 19.07
N HIS A 192 22.21 -28.05 19.62
CA HIS A 192 23.43 -28.88 19.52
C HIS A 192 23.92 -29.35 18.14
N THR A 193 25.05 -28.77 17.72
CA THR A 193 25.97 -29.31 16.72
C THR A 193 26.45 -30.73 17.06
N PRO A 194 26.79 -31.53 16.05
CA PRO A 194 28.17 -31.96 15.93
C PRO A 194 28.77 -31.72 14.55
N SER A 195 30.06 -31.38 14.57
CA SER A 195 30.98 -31.13 13.46
C SER A 195 31.03 -32.24 12.40
N HIS A 196 31.24 -31.89 11.13
CA HIS A 196 32.40 -32.33 10.32
C HIS A 196 32.43 -31.70 8.90
N ASN A 197 33.57 -31.03 8.61
CA ASN A 197 34.34 -30.87 7.36
C ASN A 197 33.69 -30.48 5.99
N MET A 198 34.00 -29.23 5.56
CA MET A 198 34.52 -28.68 4.27
C MET A 198 34.59 -29.55 2.97
N PRO A 199 34.70 -28.97 1.72
CA PRO A 199 35.05 -27.58 1.39
C PRO A 199 34.25 -26.83 0.30
N HIS A 200 34.46 -25.51 0.34
CA HIS A 200 34.26 -24.43 -0.66
C HIS A 200 34.21 -24.79 -2.16
N ARG A 201 33.29 -24.12 -2.88
CA ARG A 201 33.47 -23.72 -4.28
C ARG A 201 32.91 -22.29 -4.48
N GLN A 202 33.77 -21.35 -4.85
CA GLN A 202 33.44 -19.97 -5.21
C GLN A 202 32.67 -19.91 -6.54
N VAL A 203 31.66 -19.05 -6.60
CA VAL A 203 31.18 -18.41 -7.85
C VAL A 203 30.89 -16.95 -7.51
N ASP A 204 31.55 -16.04 -8.22
CA ASP A 204 31.49 -14.59 -8.07
C ASP A 204 30.09 -14.02 -8.33
N THR A 205 29.61 -13.15 -7.44
CA THR A 205 28.35 -12.42 -7.59
C THR A 205 28.60 -11.14 -8.38
N VAL A 206 28.02 -11.04 -9.58
CA VAL A 206 27.90 -9.78 -10.32
C VAL A 206 26.89 -8.88 -9.58
N LEU A 207 27.35 -7.69 -9.17
CA LEU A 207 26.52 -6.61 -8.64
C LEU A 207 25.54 -6.13 -9.72
N MET A 208 24.24 -6.29 -9.47
CA MET A 208 23.19 -5.53 -10.17
C MET A 208 22.87 -4.31 -9.32
N GLU A 209 23.32 -3.13 -9.74
CA GLU A 209 22.84 -1.85 -9.21
C GLU A 209 21.47 -1.51 -9.82
N THR A 210 20.54 -1.02 -8.99
CA THR A 210 19.25 -0.46 -9.40
C THR A 210 19.45 0.90 -10.08
N PRO A 211 18.76 1.24 -11.18
CA PRO A 211 18.94 2.52 -11.84
C PRO A 211 18.30 3.64 -11.00
N GLN A 212 19.12 4.56 -10.50
CA GLN A 212 18.65 5.85 -10.01
C GLN A 212 18.59 6.86 -11.17
N ASP A 213 17.44 7.53 -11.30
CA ASP A 213 17.21 8.65 -12.22
C ASP A 213 18.30 9.72 -12.04
N THR A 214 19.20 9.81 -13.03
CA THR A 214 20.16 10.92 -13.14
C THR A 214 19.69 11.87 -14.22
N LEU A 215 19.02 12.96 -13.81
CA LEU A 215 18.84 14.14 -14.64
C LEU A 215 20.20 14.83 -14.83
N VAL A 216 20.82 14.64 -15.99
CA VAL A 216 22.06 15.30 -16.40
C VAL A 216 21.80 16.77 -16.72
N ARG A 217 22.54 17.69 -16.08
CA ARG A 217 22.90 19.01 -16.64
C ARG A 217 24.44 19.10 -16.66
N PRO A 218 25.08 19.56 -17.76
CA PRO A 218 26.53 19.51 -17.90
C PRO A 218 27.25 20.82 -17.52
N PHE A 219 28.57 20.68 -17.27
CA PHE A 219 29.63 21.70 -17.09
C PHE A 219 29.68 22.39 -15.69
N ASP A 220 30.79 22.49 -14.94
CA ASP A 220 32.23 22.36 -15.19
C ASP A 220 32.99 21.88 -13.92
N SER A 221 34.22 21.40 -14.09
CA SER A 221 35.21 21.09 -13.02
C SER A 221 36.44 22.01 -13.19
N PRO A 222 37.41 22.21 -12.25
CA PRO A 222 38.06 21.15 -11.45
C PRO A 222 38.61 21.49 -10.02
N SER A 223 39.04 20.43 -9.32
CA SER A 223 39.99 20.31 -8.17
C SER A 223 39.52 20.81 -6.78
N LEU A 224 39.83 20.21 -5.62
CA LEU A 224 41.00 19.44 -5.16
C LEU A 224 40.66 18.55 -3.93
N SER A 225 41.47 17.51 -3.72
CA SER A 225 41.85 16.81 -2.46
C SER A 225 40.86 15.91 -1.68
N SER A 226 41.08 14.60 -1.83
CA SER A 226 41.37 13.59 -0.78
C SER A 226 40.61 13.66 0.56
N PHE A 227 39.61 12.80 0.73
CA PHE A 227 39.33 12.14 2.01
C PHE A 227 38.70 10.76 1.76
N LYS A 228 39.43 9.69 2.08
CA LYS A 228 38.86 8.34 2.27
C LYS A 228 38.44 8.22 3.74
N PRO A 229 37.23 7.71 4.01
CA PRO A 229 37.06 6.84 5.17
C PRO A 229 36.59 5.47 4.72
N SER A 230 37.28 4.46 5.23
CA SER A 230 36.98 3.04 5.09
C SER A 230 35.59 2.72 5.65
N ILE A 231 34.69 2.21 4.83
CA ILE A 231 33.42 1.62 5.28
C ILE A 231 33.65 0.11 5.41
N PRO A 232 33.33 -0.52 6.56
CA PRO A 232 33.43 -1.96 6.71
C PRO A 232 32.32 -2.63 5.88
N VAL A 233 32.72 -3.52 4.97
CA VAL A 233 31.80 -4.37 4.21
C VAL A 233 31.24 -5.43 5.18
N ILE A 234 30.01 -5.24 5.63
CA ILE A 234 29.28 -6.25 6.40
C ILE A 234 28.63 -7.21 5.40
N HIS A 235 29.20 -8.40 5.25
CA HIS A 235 28.54 -9.52 4.58
C HIS A 235 27.37 -9.99 5.45
N VAL A 236 26.14 -9.60 5.11
CA VAL A 236 24.93 -10.18 5.71
C VAL A 236 24.37 -11.22 4.74
N PHE A 237 24.48 -12.48 5.12
CA PHE A 237 23.73 -13.58 4.53
C PHE A 237 22.24 -13.32 4.78
N LEU A 238 21.48 -12.92 3.75
CA LEU A 238 20.13 -12.38 3.91
C LEU A 238 19.08 -13.38 3.44
N GLN A 239 18.26 -13.88 4.37
CA GLN A 239 17.01 -14.57 4.03
C GLN A 239 15.97 -13.54 3.51
N PRO A 240 15.16 -13.89 2.50
CA PRO A 240 14.33 -12.93 1.75
C PRO A 240 13.26 -12.21 2.59
N GLY A 241 12.87 -12.72 3.77
CA GLY A 241 11.89 -12.08 4.65
C GLY A 241 12.46 -10.92 5.50
N LEU A 242 13.73 -10.96 5.87
CA LEU A 242 14.37 -9.87 6.65
C LEU A 242 14.70 -8.66 5.76
N ALA A 243 14.84 -8.86 4.45
CA ALA A 243 15.29 -7.82 3.52
C ALA A 243 14.37 -6.60 3.48
N LEU A 244 13.05 -6.78 3.45
CA LEU A 244 12.10 -5.65 3.38
C LEU A 244 12.12 -4.79 4.65
N PHE A 245 12.30 -5.42 5.82
CA PHE A 245 12.34 -4.75 7.11
C PHE A 245 13.65 -3.99 7.32
N THR A 246 14.79 -4.63 7.02
CA THR A 246 16.07 -3.92 7.03
C THR A 246 16.04 -2.76 6.04
N MET A 247 15.41 -2.92 4.87
CA MET A 247 15.31 -1.84 3.88
C MET A 247 14.44 -0.67 4.36
N MET A 248 13.25 -0.93 4.92
CA MET A 248 12.36 0.11 5.47
C MET A 248 12.97 0.81 6.70
N ALA A 249 13.57 0.06 7.62
CA ALA A 249 14.25 0.60 8.80
C ALA A 249 15.52 1.39 8.43
N CYS A 250 16.31 0.90 7.46
CA CYS A 250 17.47 1.64 6.96
C CYS A 250 17.06 2.94 6.24
N ILE A 251 15.96 2.97 5.48
CA ILE A 251 15.45 4.21 4.87
C ILE A 251 15.06 5.24 5.95
N ALA A 252 14.46 4.80 7.06
CA ALA A 252 14.07 5.69 8.15
C ALA A 252 15.26 6.26 8.95
N LEU A 253 16.41 5.57 8.94
CA LEU A 253 17.60 5.92 9.73
C LEU A 253 18.68 6.67 8.94
N VAL A 254 18.52 6.90 7.64
CA VAL A 254 19.45 7.73 6.86
C VAL A 254 19.10 9.21 7.08
N PRO A 255 19.96 10.00 7.76
CA PRO A 255 19.78 11.45 7.81
C PRO A 255 19.95 12.03 6.39
N ARG A 256 19.01 12.87 5.97
CA ARG A 256 19.14 13.67 4.74
C ARG A 256 20.26 14.70 4.85
#